data_AF-A0A843EZW3-F1
#
_entry.id   AF-A0A843EZW3-F1
#
_cell.length_a   1.000
_cell.length_b   1.000
_cell.length_c   1.000
_cell.angle_alpha   90.00
_cell.angle_beta   90.00
_cell.angle_gamma   90.00
#
_symmetry.space_group_name_H-M   'P 1'
#
loop_
_entity.id
_entity.type
_entity.pdbx_description
1 polymer ?
#
loop_
_entity_poly.entity_id
_entity_poly.type
_entity_poly.pdbx_seq_one_letter_code
_entity_poly.pdbx_strand_id
1 'polypeptide(L)'
;MATEVTKLIMETILGLITTAFAFVAGLAWNDAIQKLIEQFIGTGDALPSLFGYAIVVTIIAVIVTVLLARVAGKMGIELGE
;
A
#
# COMPACT_ATOMS: atom_id res chain seq x y z
N MET A 1 -23.46 -21.05 -19.98
CA MET A 1 -23.73 -20.91 -18.53
C MET A 1 -22.54 -21.33 -17.68
N ALA A 2 -21.99 -22.54 -17.81
CA ALA A 2 -20.83 -22.97 -17.02
C ALA A 2 -19.61 -22.03 -17.14
N THR A 3 -19.29 -21.56 -18.36
CA THR A 3 -18.13 -20.68 -18.61
C THR A 3 -18.26 -19.29 -17.97
N GLU A 4 -19.45 -18.70 -17.97
CA GLU A 4 -19.71 -17.40 -17.33
C GLU A 4 -19.55 -17.50 -15.81
N VAL A 5 -20.06 -18.58 -15.21
CA VAL A 5 -19.90 -18.84 -13.78
C VAL A 5 -18.43 -19.06 -13.43
N THR A 6 -17.67 -19.82 -14.22
CA THR A 6 -16.23 -20.00 -14.01
C THR A 6 -15.47 -18.68 -14.11
N LYS A 7 -15.80 -17.83 -15.08
CA LYS A 7 -15.19 -16.50 -15.23
C LYS A 7 -15.45 -15.63 -14.01
N LEU A 8 -16.71 -15.56 -13.55
CA LEU A 8 -17.09 -14.80 -12.36
C LEU A 8 -16.34 -15.29 -11.10
N ILE A 9 -16.24 -16.61 -10.92
CA ILE A 9 -15.48 -17.21 -9.82
C ILE A 9 -14.01 -16.80 -9.90
N MET A 10 -13.40 -16.85 -11.09
CA MET A 10 -12.00 -16.47 -11.26
C MET A 10 -11.78 -14.98 -10.97
N GLU A 11 -12.61 -14.08 -11.49
CA GLU A 11 -12.54 -12.65 -11.22
C GLU A 11 -12.67 -12.35 -9.72
N THR A 12 -13.59 -13.04 -9.04
CA THR A 12 -13.79 -12.90 -7.59
C THR A 12 -12.56 -13.38 -6.82
N ILE A 13 -12.02 -14.55 -7.15
CA ILE A 13 -10.82 -15.10 -6.50
C ILE A 13 -9.62 -14.17 -6.72
N LEU A 14 -9.42 -13.66 -7.93
CA LEU A 14 -8.34 -12.72 -8.24
C LEU A 14 -8.48 -11.43 -7.43
N GLY A 15 -9.68 -10.88 -7.30
CA GLY A 15 -9.95 -9.71 -6.46
C GLY A 15 -9.64 -9.96 -4.99
N LEU A 16 -10.11 -11.07 -4.43
CA LEU A 16 -9.87 -11.46 -3.04
C LEU A 16 -8.39 -11.65 -2.76
N ILE A 17 -7.69 -12.40 -3.61
CA ILE A 17 -6.25 -12.67 -3.48
C ILE A 17 -5.45 -11.37 -3.61
N THR A 18 -5.74 -10.55 -4.61
CA THR A 18 -5.05 -9.26 -4.80
C THR A 18 -5.21 -8.35 -3.58
N THR A 19 -6.42 -8.29 -3.03
CA THR A 19 -6.71 -7.49 -1.83
C THR A 19 -5.98 -8.04 -0.60
N ALA A 20 -5.99 -9.36 -0.40
CA ALA A 20 -5.28 -10.00 0.70
C ALA A 20 -3.76 -9.76 0.62
N PHE A 21 -3.17 -9.87 -0.57
CA PHE A 21 -1.75 -9.59 -0.76
C PHE A 21 -1.42 -8.11 -0.58
N ALA A 22 -2.27 -7.19 -1.05
CA ALA A 22 -2.09 -5.77 -0.80
C ALA A 22 -2.09 -5.45 0.70
N PHE A 23 -2.96 -6.10 1.48
CA PHE A 23 -2.99 -5.99 2.93
C PHE A 23 -1.71 -6.53 3.59
N VAL A 24 -1.29 -7.74 3.23
CA VAL A 24 -0.06 -8.35 3.75
C VAL A 24 1.17 -7.50 3.40
N ALA A 25 1.23 -6.98 2.18
CA ALA A 25 2.30 -6.08 1.76
C ALA A 25 2.30 -4.80 2.60
N GLY A 26 1.14 -4.18 2.82
CA GLY A 26 1.00 -3.00 3.67
C GLY A 26 1.52 -3.22 5.09
N LEU A 27 1.16 -4.36 5.70
CA LEU A 27 1.66 -4.75 7.02
C LEU A 27 3.18 -4.97 7.03
N ALA A 28 3.72 -5.67 6.02
CA ALA A 28 5.16 -5.93 5.95
C ALA A 28 5.98 -4.64 5.82
N TRP A 29 5.51 -3.67 5.02
CA TRP A 29 6.15 -2.36 4.91
C TRP A 29 6.04 -1.54 6.20
N ASN A 30 4.89 -1.60 6.88
CA ASN A 30 4.70 -0.96 8.19
C ASN A 30 5.70 -1.49 9.23
N ASP A 31 5.86 -2.81 9.34
CA ASP A 31 6.82 -3.44 10.24
C ASP A 31 8.27 -3.12 9.86
N ALA A 32 8.60 -3.15 8.57
CA ALA A 32 9.94 -2.88 8.08
C ALA A 32 10.39 -1.44 8.40
N ILE A 33 9.51 -0.46 8.19
CA ILE A 33 9.79 0.95 8.50
C ILE A 33 9.99 1.14 10.00
N GLN A 34 9.12 0.55 10.83
CA GLN A 34 9.27 0.62 12.29
C GLN A 34 10.61 0.07 12.77
N LYS A 35 10.99 -1.14 12.33
CA LYS A 35 12.29 -1.74 12.69
C LYS A 35 13.48 -0.93 12.20
N LEU A 36 13.38 -0.35 11.01
CA LEU A 36 14.42 0.53 10.47
C LEU A 36 14.60 1.75 11.38
N ILE A 37 13.50 2.39 11.79
CA ILE A 37 13.54 3.55 12.67
C ILE A 37 14.09 3.16 14.05
N GLU A 38 13.65 2.02 14.59
CA GLU A 38 14.16 1.50 15.85
C GLU A 38 15.68 1.32 15.83
N GLN A 39 16.21 0.83 14.71
CA GLN A 39 17.64 0.62 14.52
C GLN A 39 18.45 1.93 14.48
N PHE A 40 17.90 3.02 13.93
CA PHE A 40 18.66 4.27 13.71
C PHE A 40 18.33 5.41 14.69
N ILE A 41 17.12 5.46 15.25
CA ILE A 41 16.63 6.57 16.09
C ILE A 41 16.47 6.13 17.56
N GLY A 42 16.18 4.85 17.81
CA GLY A 42 15.92 4.30 19.14
C GLY A 42 14.54 3.66 19.25
N THR A 43 14.22 3.10 20.43
CA THR A 43 13.03 2.27 20.67
C THR A 43 11.71 2.89 20.17
N GLY A 44 10.82 2.03 19.64
CA GLY A 44 9.58 2.41 18.95
C GLY A 44 8.65 3.31 19.76
N ASP A 45 8.64 3.15 21.08
CA ASP A 45 7.75 3.92 21.98
C ASP A 45 8.29 5.33 22.32
N ALA A 46 9.53 5.65 21.94
CA ALA A 46 10.09 6.96 22.18
C ALA A 46 9.45 8.00 21.25
N LEU A 47 9.11 9.18 21.78
CA LEU A 47 8.48 10.26 21.02
C LEU A 47 9.20 10.60 19.70
N PRO A 48 10.55 10.68 19.63
CA PRO A 48 11.26 10.90 18.37
C PRO A 48 11.08 9.78 17.33
N SER A 49 10.94 8.53 17.78
CA SER A 49 10.72 7.36 16.93
C SER A 49 9.33 7.42 16.27
N LEU A 50 8.30 7.75 17.06
CA LEU A 50 6.92 7.93 16.57
C LEU A 50 6.80 9.06 15.55
N PHE A 51 7.43 10.21 15.82
CA PHE A 51 7.46 11.32 14.85
C PHE A 51 8.25 10.97 13.59
N GLY A 52 9.39 10.27 13.73
CA GLY A 52 10.15 9.76 12.59
C GLY A 52 9.30 8.85 11.70
N TYR A 53 8.57 7.92 12.30
CA TYR A 53 7.68 7.00 11.60
C TYR A 53 6.57 7.73 10.85
N ALA A 54 5.87 8.66 11.52
CA ALA A 54 4.79 9.43 10.91
C ALA A 54 5.25 10.25 9.69
N ILE A 55 6.42 10.91 9.80
CA ILE A 55 7.00 11.70 8.71
C ILE A 55 7.37 10.80 7.54
N VAL A 56 8.10 9.70 7.79
CA VAL A 56 8.56 8.78 6.73
C VAL A 56 7.38 8.18 5.97
N VAL A 57 6.37 7.66 6.68
CA VAL A 57 5.20 7.06 6.05
C VAL A 57 4.40 8.07 5.25
N THR A 58 4.28 9.30 5.74
CA THR A 58 3.58 10.38 5.01
C THR A 58 4.30 10.75 3.72
N ILE A 59 5.63 10.90 3.76
CA ILE A 59 6.44 11.17 2.56
C ILE A 59 6.27 10.05 1.54
N ILE A 60 6.36 8.79 1.97
CA ILE A 60 6.17 7.63 1.08
C ILE A 60 4.76 7.63 0.49
N ALA A 61 3.72 7.84 1.30
CA ALA A 61 2.34 7.88 0.85
C ALA A 61 2.10 8.96 -0.21
N VAL A 62 2.63 10.17 0.00
CA VAL A 62 2.53 11.28 -0.97
C VAL A 62 3.26 10.93 -2.27
N ILE A 63 4.48 10.40 -2.20
CA ILE A 63 5.26 10.00 -3.38
C ILE A 63 4.50 8.94 -4.18
N VAL A 64 4.05 7.86 -3.53
CA VAL A 64 3.31 6.78 -4.18
C VAL A 64 2.02 7.30 -4.81
N THR A 65 1.26 8.12 -4.09
CA THR A 65 0.00 8.69 -4.60
C THR A 65 0.24 9.57 -5.84
N VAL A 66 1.27 10.43 -5.82
CA VAL A 66 1.62 11.26 -6.98
C VAL A 66 2.09 10.42 -8.17
N LEU A 67 2.89 9.37 -7.93
CA LEU A 67 3.33 8.47 -8.99
C LEU A 67 2.16 7.72 -9.63
N LEU A 68 1.26 7.18 -8.81
CA LEU A 68 0.04 6.53 -9.29
C LEU A 68 -0.84 7.51 -10.07
N ALA A 69 -1.01 8.75 -9.58
CA ALA A 69 -1.75 9.78 -10.28
C ALA A 69 -1.17 10.10 -11.67
N ARG A 70 0.15 10.21 -11.77
CA ARG A 70 0.84 10.43 -13.05
C ARG A 70 0.69 9.24 -14.00
N VAL A 71 0.74 8.01 -13.49
CA VAL A 71 0.57 6.81 -14.31
C VAL A 71 -0.87 6.69 -14.80
N ALA A 72 -1.86 6.94 -13.94
CA ALA A 72 -3.28 6.99 -14.30
C ALA A 72 -3.54 8.02 -15.41
N GLY A 73 -3.01 9.24 -15.27
CA GLY A 73 -3.14 10.29 -16.30
C GLY A 73 -2.53 9.91 -17.64
N LYS A 74 -1.40 9.17 -17.66
CA LYS A 74 -0.81 8.65 -18.91
C LYS A 74 -1.65 7.57 -19.58
N MET A 75 -2.46 6.85 -18.82
CA MET A 75 -3.33 5.79 -19.33
C MET A 75 -4.71 6.32 -19.75
N GLY A 76 -4.93 7.65 -19.69
CA GLY A 76 -6.25 8.25 -19.97
C GLY A 76 -7.30 7.89 -18.91
N ILE A 77 -6.87 7.44 -17.73
CA ILE A 77 -7.77 7.20 -16.61
C ILE A 77 -8.02 8.54 -15.94
N GLU A 78 -9.23 9.06 -16.11
CA GLU A 78 -9.71 10.20 -15.32
C GLU A 78 -9.86 9.72 -13.87
N LEU A 79 -8.94 10.16 -13.02
CA LEU A 79 -9.14 10.06 -11.58
C LEU A 79 -10.26 11.05 -11.26
N GLY A 80 -11.45 10.52 -10.95
CA GLY A 80 -12.65 11.32 -10.69
C GLY A 80 -12.40 12.45 -9.67
N GLU A 81 -13.22 13.50 -9.80
CA GLU A 81 -13.14 14.77 -9.03
C GLU A 81 -12.91 14.62 -7.52
#